data_AF-A0A7S0HGR6-F1
#
_entry.id   AF-A0A7S0HGR6-F1
#
_cell.length_a   1.000
_cell.length_b   1.000
_cell.length_c   1.000
_cell.angle_alpha   90.00
_cell.angle_beta   90.00
_cell.angle_gamma   90.00
#
_symmetry.space_group_name_H-M   'P 1'
#
loop_
_entity.id
_entity.type
_entity.pdbx_description
1 polymer ?
#
loop_
_entity_poly.entity_id
_entity_poly.type
_entity_poly.pdbx_seq_one_letter_code
_entity_poly.pdbx_strand_id
1 'polypeptide(L)'
;AVSGVSTVKWFWFLVSLVGLGGVIVSLARSFKEASTQRGAEIAELYGKAAWLIILTWFCYPIVWLFSEGFASFSVSFEVCAYCVIDVVSKVVVSFMIMSAHDILGDTVSVSKEFV
;
A
#
# COMPACT_ATOMS: atom_id res chain seq x y z
N ALA A 1 31.27 20.83 -2.06
CA ALA A 1 30.57 19.77 -2.82
C ALA A 1 29.29 19.30 -2.11
N VAL A 2 28.38 20.23 -1.78
CA VAL A 2 27.09 19.92 -1.11
C VAL A 2 25.98 19.56 -2.11
N SER A 3 26.17 19.90 -3.39
CA SER A 3 25.25 19.60 -4.48
C SER A 3 25.18 18.12 -4.85
N GLY A 4 26.26 17.34 -4.63
CA GLY A 4 26.27 15.91 -4.93
C GLY A 4 25.29 15.12 -4.06
N VAL A 5 25.20 15.43 -2.77
CA VAL A 5 24.32 14.73 -1.82
C VAL A 5 22.84 14.99 -2.13
N SER A 6 22.49 16.21 -2.52
CA SER A 6 21.11 16.57 -2.88
C SER A 6 20.67 15.89 -4.18
N THR A 7 21.53 15.87 -5.20
CA THR A 7 21.24 15.17 -6.47
C THR A 7 21.10 13.66 -6.26
N VAL A 8 21.93 13.05 -5.42
CA VAL A 8 21.84 11.62 -5.09
C VAL A 8 20.54 11.30 -4.34
N LYS A 9 20.10 12.19 -3.44
CA LYS A 9 18.82 12.03 -2.73
C LYS A 9 17.63 11.99 -3.68
N TRP A 10 17.55 12.95 -4.60
CA TRP A 10 16.48 13.00 -5.60
C TRP A 10 16.54 11.84 -6.59
N PHE A 11 17.74 11.36 -6.95
CA PHE A 11 17.91 10.17 -7.77
C PHE A 11 17.30 8.93 -7.09
N TRP A 12 17.65 8.67 -5.83
CA TRP A 12 17.09 7.53 -5.07
C TRP A 12 15.59 7.67 -4.83
N PHE A 13 15.09 8.90 -4.63
CA PHE A 13 13.66 9.16 -4.54
C PHE A 13 12.93 8.80 -5.85
N LEU A 14 13.43 9.21 -7.01
CA LEU A 14 12.83 8.86 -8.31
C LEU A 14 12.86 7.35 -8.56
N VAL A 15 13.97 6.67 -8.21
CA VAL A 15 14.06 5.20 -8.30
C VAL A 15 13.01 4.54 -7.38
N SER A 16 12.82 5.06 -6.17
CA SER A 16 11.80 4.55 -5.25
C SER A 16 10.37 4.76 -5.77
N LEU A 17 10.09 5.88 -6.44
CA LEU A 17 8.80 6.14 -7.09
C LEU A 17 8.54 5.18 -8.25
N VAL A 18 9.55 4.84 -9.04
CA VAL A 18 9.43 3.83 -10.10
C VAL A 18 9.14 2.45 -9.50
N GLY A 19 9.84 2.07 -8.43
CA GLY A 19 9.58 0.84 -7.69
C GLY A 19 8.15 0.78 -7.14
N LEU A 20 7.69 1.88 -6.53
CA LEU A 20 6.31 2.04 -6.05
C LEU A 20 5.29 1.88 -7.18
N GLY A 21 5.53 2.51 -8.33
CA GLY A 21 4.70 2.36 -9.52
C GLY A 21 4.61 0.92 -10.00
N GLY A 22 5.74 0.20 -10.00
CA GLY A 22 5.77 -1.24 -10.32
C GLY A 22 4.90 -2.07 -9.38
N VAL A 23 5.00 -1.84 -8.06
CA VAL A 23 4.19 -2.54 -7.06
C VAL A 23 2.70 -2.25 -7.24
N ILE A 24 2.33 -0.99 -7.49
CA ILE A 24 0.93 -0.60 -7.74
C ILE A 24 0.38 -1.30 -8.98
N VAL A 25 1.15 -1.38 -10.07
CA VAL A 25 0.75 -2.08 -11.29
C VAL A 25 0.54 -3.57 -11.02
N SER A 26 1.46 -4.21 -10.30
CA SER A 26 1.31 -5.61 -9.89
C SER A 26 0.07 -5.82 -9.04
N LEU A 27 -0.17 -4.96 -8.04
CA LEU A 27 -1.33 -5.01 -7.15
C LEU A 27 -2.66 -4.84 -7.90
N ALA A 28 -2.70 -3.92 -8.86
CA ALA A 28 -3.90 -3.59 -9.62
C ALA A 28 -4.21 -4.61 -10.74
N ARG A 29 -3.20 -5.27 -11.31
CA ARG A 29 -3.37 -6.24 -12.41
C ARG A 29 -3.30 -7.68 -11.92
N SER A 30 -2.11 -8.14 -11.54
CA SER A 30 -1.85 -9.56 -11.23
C SER A 30 -2.68 -10.07 -10.07
N PHE A 31 -2.80 -9.28 -9.01
CA PHE A 31 -3.56 -9.71 -7.83
C PHE A 31 -5.07 -9.52 -7.99
N LYS A 32 -5.51 -8.55 -8.80
CA LYS A 32 -6.94 -8.40 -9.15
C LYS A 32 -7.42 -9.60 -9.97
N GLU A 33 -6.64 -10.03 -10.95
CA GLU A 33 -6.93 -11.23 -11.75
C GLU A 33 -7.02 -12.48 -10.86
N ALA A 34 -6.05 -12.68 -9.96
CA ALA A 34 -6.07 -13.78 -9.00
C ALA A 34 -7.28 -13.74 -8.04
N SER A 35 -7.71 -12.54 -7.60
CA SER A 35 -8.91 -12.39 -6.75
C SER A 35 -10.20 -12.70 -7.51
N THR A 36 -10.28 -12.35 -8.80
CA THR A 36 -11.45 -12.59 -9.64
C THR A 36 -11.67 -14.09 -9.88
N GLN A 37 -10.58 -14.87 -9.94
CA GLN A 37 -10.64 -16.33 -10.03
C GLN A 37 -11.18 -17.02 -8.77
N ARG A 38 -11.11 -16.35 -7.60
CA ARG A 38 -11.59 -16.90 -6.32
C ARG A 38 -13.06 -16.60 -6.03
N GLY A 39 -13.67 -15.67 -6.77
CA GLY A 39 -15.10 -15.32 -6.61
C GLY A 39 -15.33 -13.81 -6.61
N ALA A 40 -16.52 -13.39 -7.03
CA ALA A 40 -16.88 -11.98 -7.18
C ALA A 40 -16.83 -11.20 -5.85
N GLU A 41 -17.23 -11.84 -4.75
CA GLU A 41 -17.25 -11.22 -3.42
C GLU A 41 -15.83 -10.99 -2.86
N ILE A 42 -14.93 -11.96 -3.06
CA ILE A 42 -13.51 -11.85 -2.69
C ILE A 42 -12.82 -10.78 -3.54
N ALA A 43 -13.16 -10.69 -4.83
CA ALA A 43 -12.62 -9.66 -5.73
C ALA A 43 -13.06 -8.24 -5.34
N GLU A 44 -14.30 -8.06 -4.88
CA GLU A 44 -14.79 -6.75 -4.42
C GLU A 44 -14.09 -6.31 -3.13
N LEU A 45 -13.98 -7.21 -2.14
CA LEU A 45 -13.23 -6.95 -0.91
C LEU A 45 -11.77 -6.62 -1.21
N TYR A 46 -11.12 -7.44 -2.05
CA TYR A 46 -9.75 -7.22 -2.47
C TYR A 46 -9.60 -5.86 -3.14
N GLY A 47 -10.54 -5.46 -4.01
CA GLY A 47 -10.54 -4.15 -4.65
C GLY A 47 -10.58 -2.99 -3.65
N LYS A 48 -11.43 -3.08 -2.62
CA LYS A 48 -11.51 -2.07 -1.55
C LYS A 48 -10.22 -1.99 -0.74
N ALA A 49 -9.66 -3.14 -0.35
CA ALA A 49 -8.42 -3.20 0.43
C ALA A 49 -7.22 -2.70 -0.38
N ALA A 50 -7.10 -3.13 -1.64
CA ALA A 50 -6.04 -2.70 -2.55
C ALA A 50 -6.09 -1.19 -2.78
N TRP A 51 -7.28 -0.60 -2.95
CA TRP A 51 -7.41 0.85 -3.11
C TRP A 51 -6.95 1.62 -1.86
N LEU A 52 -7.30 1.14 -0.66
CA LEU A 52 -6.83 1.71 0.60
C LEU A 52 -5.30 1.64 0.73
N ILE A 53 -4.71 0.50 0.39
CA ILE A 53 -3.25 0.32 0.42
C ILE A 53 -2.59 1.28 -0.57
N ILE A 54 -3.09 1.35 -1.81
CA ILE A 54 -2.56 2.26 -2.85
C ILE A 54 -2.60 3.70 -2.36
N LEU A 55 -3.73 4.17 -1.83
CA LEU A 55 -3.88 5.53 -1.30
C LEU A 55 -2.87 5.80 -0.18
N THR A 56 -2.77 4.89 0.78
CA THR A 56 -1.89 5.08 1.94
C THR A 56 -0.42 5.05 1.52
N TRP A 57 -0.07 4.20 0.55
CA TRP A 57 1.26 4.10 -0.03
C TRP A 57 1.64 5.33 -0.85
N PHE A 58 0.69 5.99 -1.52
CA PHE A 58 0.92 7.29 -2.17
C PHE A 58 1.11 8.43 -1.16
N CYS A 59 0.53 8.35 0.03
CA CYS A 59 0.72 9.38 1.06
C CYS A 59 2.17 9.43 1.57
N TYR A 60 2.91 8.30 1.63
CA TYR A 60 4.31 8.30 2.08
C TYR A 60 5.24 9.18 1.23
N PRO A 61 5.34 9.02 -0.11
CA PRO A 61 6.19 9.88 -0.93
C PRO A 61 5.73 11.33 -0.92
N ILE A 62 4.44 11.61 -0.68
CA ILE A 62 3.94 12.99 -0.52
C ILE A 62 4.51 13.61 0.77
N VAL A 63 4.39 12.93 1.91
CA VAL A 63 4.95 13.41 3.19
C VAL A 63 6.46 13.61 3.08
N TRP A 64 7.16 12.67 2.45
CA TRP A 64 8.59 12.77 2.19
C TRP A 64 8.94 13.97 1.29
N LEU A 65 8.19 14.20 0.21
CA LEU A 65 8.40 15.31 -0.71
C LEU A 65 8.28 16.67 0.00
N PHE A 66 7.29 16.82 0.88
CA PHE A 66 7.08 18.07 1.62
C PHE A 66 8.06 18.26 2.79
N SER A 67 8.45 17.17 3.47
CA SER A 67 9.42 17.24 4.57
C SER A 67 10.85 17.38 4.05
N GLU A 68 11.35 16.42 3.29
CA GLU A 68 12.74 16.36 2.83
C GLU A 68 12.99 17.12 1.51
N GLY A 69 11.99 17.20 0.64
CA GLY A 69 12.13 17.83 -0.67
C GLY A 69 12.08 19.36 -0.59
N PHE A 70 11.03 19.89 0.07
CA PHE A 70 10.81 21.33 0.22
C PHE A 70 11.24 21.91 1.57
N ALA A 71 11.61 21.08 2.56
CA ALA A 71 11.95 21.51 3.91
C ALA A 71 10.84 22.38 4.57
N SER A 72 9.57 22.11 4.24
CA SER A 72 8.44 22.95 4.64
C SER A 72 7.84 22.56 6.00
N PHE A 73 8.06 21.33 6.46
CA PHE A 73 7.49 20.81 7.70
C PHE A 73 8.54 20.55 8.78
N SER A 74 8.12 20.70 10.04
CA SER A 74 8.91 20.28 11.19
C SER A 74 9.00 18.75 11.25
N VAL A 75 10.14 18.23 11.71
CA VAL A 75 10.36 16.79 11.93
C VAL A 75 9.26 16.18 12.80
N SER A 76 8.77 16.90 13.81
CA SER A 76 7.67 16.42 14.66
C SER A 76 6.38 16.20 13.88
N PHE A 77 6.09 17.05 12.89
CA PHE A 77 4.92 16.92 12.04
C PHE A 77 5.06 15.74 11.08
N GLU A 78 6.24 15.55 10.48
CA GLU A 78 6.53 14.39 9.63
C GLU A 78 6.29 13.07 10.37
N VAL A 79 6.82 12.94 11.58
CA VAL A 79 6.63 11.73 12.40
C VAL A 79 5.16 11.50 12.73
N CYS A 80 4.42 12.55 13.10
CA CYS A 80 2.97 12.44 13.33
C CYS A 80 2.20 12.03 12.07
N ALA A 81 2.55 12.60 10.91
CA ALA A 81 1.91 12.25 9.65
C ALA A 81 2.12 10.78 9.28
N TYR A 82 3.36 10.27 9.39
CA TYR A 82 3.62 8.85 9.17
C TYR A 82 2.90 7.96 10.18
N CYS A 83 2.82 8.36 11.45
CA CYS A 83 2.08 7.60 12.46
C CYS A 83 0.60 7.42 12.09
N VAL A 84 -0.05 8.49 11.62
CA VAL A 84 -1.45 8.41 11.16
C VAL A 84 -1.59 7.50 9.95
N ILE A 85 -0.69 7.62 8.97
CA ILE A 85 -0.65 6.77 7.77
C ILE A 85 -0.43 5.30 8.14
N ASP A 86 0.46 5.01 9.09
CA ASP A 86 0.74 3.65 9.61
C ASP A 86 -0.48 3.05 10.30
N VAL A 87 -1.16 3.82 11.15
CA VAL A 87 -2.36 3.36 11.85
C VAL A 87 -3.46 3.04 10.83
N VAL A 88 -3.69 3.91 9.85
CA VAL A 88 -4.70 3.66 8.82
C VAL A 88 -4.34 2.44 7.97
N SER A 89 -3.11 2.37 7.44
CA SER A 89 -2.69 1.24 6.60
C SER A 89 -2.70 -0.10 7.32
N LYS A 90 -2.39 -0.14 8.62
CA LYS A 90 -2.36 -1.40 9.37
C LYS A 90 -3.71 -1.75 9.96
N VAL A 91 -4.30 -0.85 10.74
CA VAL A 91 -5.48 -1.14 11.54
C VAL A 91 -6.69 -1.31 10.64
N VAL A 92 -6.93 -0.39 9.71
CA VAL A 92 -8.12 -0.46 8.83
C VAL A 92 -8.03 -1.67 7.90
N VAL A 93 -6.87 -1.91 7.28
CA VAL A 93 -6.67 -3.07 6.40
C VAL A 93 -6.80 -4.38 7.19
N SER A 94 -6.27 -4.45 8.41
CA SER A 94 -6.39 -5.64 9.28
C SER A 94 -7.84 -5.92 9.66
N PHE A 95 -8.62 -4.89 10.02
CA PHE A 95 -10.05 -5.05 10.30
C PHE A 95 -10.84 -5.47 9.05
N MET A 96 -10.51 -4.95 7.87
CA MET A 96 -11.12 -5.38 6.61
C MET A 96 -10.86 -6.87 6.33
N ILE A 97 -9.63 -7.34 6.52
CA ILE A 97 -9.30 -8.76 6.32
C ILE A 97 -10.00 -9.63 7.36
N MET A 98 -10.03 -9.21 8.62
CA MET A 98 -10.73 -9.93 9.69
C MET A 98 -12.24 -10.02 9.43
N SER A 99 -12.86 -8.95 8.92
CA SER A 99 -14.29 -8.95 8.58
C SER A 99 -14.64 -9.93 7.46
N ALA A 100 -13.66 -10.28 6.62
CA ALA A 100 -13.82 -11.22 5.53
C ALA A 100 -13.38 -12.65 5.88
N HIS A 101 -13.10 -12.93 7.16
CA HIS A 101 -12.65 -14.24 7.62
C HIS A 101 -13.59 -15.37 7.19
N ASP A 102 -14.90 -15.13 7.21
CA ASP A 102 -15.93 -16.12 6.84
C ASP A 102 -15.83 -16.48 5.34
N ILE A 103 -15.78 -15.46 4.48
CA ILE A 103 -15.68 -15.58 3.01
C ILE A 103 -14.35 -16.26 2.60
N LEU A 104 -13.27 -15.96 3.34
CA LEU A 104 -11.96 -16.58 3.12
C LEU A 104 -11.92 -18.03 3.63
N GLY A 105 -12.68 -18.35 4.69
CA GLY A 105 -12.77 -19.68 5.30
C GLY A 105 -13.42 -20.71 4.39
N ASP A 106 -14.50 -20.33 3.70
CA ASP A 106 -15.22 -21.21 2.77
C ASP A 106 -14.39 -21.60 1.52
N THR A 107 -13.42 -20.79 1.14
CA THR A 107 -12.50 -21.16 0.04
C THR A 107 -11.54 -22.29 0.45
N VAL A 108 -11.23 -22.42 1.75
CA VAL A 108 -10.31 -23.45 2.29
C VAL A 108 -11.03 -24.79 2.49
N SER A 109 -12.30 -24.78 2.86
CA SER A 109 -13.10 -26.01 3.02
C SER A 109 -13.31 -26.73 1.69
N VAL A 110 -13.61 -26.01 0.61
CA VAL A 110 -13.76 -26.57 -0.74
C VAL A 110 -12.46 -27.23 -1.24
N SER A 111 -11.28 -26.65 -0.96
CA SER A 111 -10.01 -27.23 -1.38
C SER A 111 -9.64 -28.55 -0.67
N LYS A 112 -10.26 -28.85 0.48
CA LYS A 112 -10.00 -30.08 1.24
C LYS A 112 -10.91 -31.25 0.85
N GLU A 113 -12.02 -31.00 0.16
CA GLU A 113 -12.90 -32.07 -0.33
C GLU A 113 -12.41 -32.71 -1.65
N PHE A 114 -11.45 -32.09 -2.34
CA PHE A 114 -10.91 -32.61 -3.61
C PHE A 114 -9.53 -33.30 -3.48
N VAL A 115 -9.16 -33.77 -2.28
CA VAL A 115 -7.96 -34.61 -2.05
C VAL A 115 -8.35 -35.97 -1.49
#